data_AF-A0A1Y2RFF6-F1
#
_entry.id   AF-A0A1Y2RFF6-F1
#
_cell.length_a   1.000
_cell.length_b   1.000
_cell.length_c   1.000
_cell.angle_alpha   90.00
_cell.angle_beta   90.00
_cell.angle_gamma   90.00
#
_symmetry.space_group_name_H-M   'P 1'
#
loop_
_entity.id
_entity.type
_entity.pdbx_description
1 polymer ?
#
loop_
_entity_poly.entity_id
_entity_poly.type
_entity_poly.pdbx_seq_one_letter_code
_entity_poly.pdbx_strand_id
1 'polypeptide(L)'
;MKKIKILFSASLLLMASVVFGQSEKTVSALKAGTTLTDSDIGFLSMVSNASLDANRGGSPEATVGGTTYKAGQTLTAANAKSLSAAVKAFQKKYKAPEASRAGLCYYWYYYCDGYGYCYWYKYWYYC
;
A
#
# COMPACT_ATOMS: atom_id res chain seq x y z
N MET A 1 46.39 13.07 5.66
CA MET A 1 45.72 11.87 5.09
C MET A 1 44.71 11.19 6.04
N LYS A 2 44.92 11.16 7.38
CA LYS A 2 43.98 10.51 8.30
C LYS A 2 42.59 11.16 8.40
N LYS A 3 42.51 12.50 8.28
CA LYS A 3 41.24 13.26 8.37
C LYS A 3 40.31 13.07 7.16
N ILE A 4 40.86 12.84 5.96
CA ILE A 4 40.09 12.59 4.73
C ILE A 4 39.42 11.21 4.78
N LYS A 5 40.08 10.21 5.37
CA LYS A 5 39.50 8.86 5.54
C LYS A 5 38.29 8.86 6.48
N ILE A 6 38.32 9.68 7.54
CA ILE A 6 37.21 9.80 8.51
C ILE A 6 36.00 10.49 7.87
N LEU A 7 36.21 11.55 7.08
CA LEU A 7 35.14 12.24 6.35
C LEU A 7 34.45 11.32 5.33
N PHE A 8 35.22 10.47 4.63
CA PHE A 8 34.66 9.50 3.67
C PHE A 8 33.83 8.40 4.35
N SER A 9 34.24 7.95 5.54
CA SER A 9 33.49 6.98 6.34
C SER A 9 32.20 7.57 6.92
N ALA A 10 32.22 8.84 7.34
CA ALA A 10 31.02 9.54 7.81
C ALA A 10 29.99 9.78 6.69
N SER A 11 30.44 10.08 5.47
CA SER A 11 29.54 10.19 4.31
C SER A 11 28.94 8.85 3.87
N LEU A 12 29.65 7.73 4.02
CA LEU A 12 29.08 6.40 3.75
C LEU A 12 28.04 6.00 4.80
N LEU A 13 28.22 6.38 6.07
CA LEU A 13 27.26 6.13 7.14
C LEU A 13 25.97 6.96 6.99
N LEU A 14 26.07 8.19 6.47
CA LEU A 14 24.89 9.02 6.16
C LEU A 14 24.12 8.53 4.92
N MET A 15 24.80 7.90 3.97
CA MET A 15 24.16 7.21 2.83
C MET A 15 23.47 5.90 3.25
N ALA A 16 23.88 5.28 4.37
CA ALA A 16 23.20 4.11 4.93
C ALA A 16 21.92 4.48 5.71
N SER A 17 21.74 5.74 6.11
CA SER A 17 20.52 6.22 6.78
C SER A 17 19.34 6.54 5.84
N VAL A 18 19.53 6.46 4.51
CA VAL A 18 18.43 6.51 3.53
C VAL A 18 17.96 5.12 3.09
N VAL A 19 18.18 4.09 3.92
CA VAL A 19 17.20 3.00 3.99
C VAL A 19 15.92 3.61 4.58
N PHE A 20 15.20 4.36 3.74
CA PHE A 20 13.85 4.82 4.02
C PHE A 20 13.08 3.60 4.50
N GLY A 21 12.65 3.65 5.76
CA GLY A 21 12.03 2.54 6.44
C GLY A 21 10.94 1.92 5.57
N GLN A 22 11.24 0.76 5.01
CA GLN A 22 10.32 -0.06 4.25
C GLN A 22 9.27 -0.59 5.24
N SER A 23 8.28 0.22 5.60
CA SER A 23 7.25 -0.19 6.56
C SER A 23 6.25 -1.09 5.84
N GLU A 24 6.11 -2.33 6.31
CA GLU A 24 5.03 -3.21 5.89
C GLU A 24 3.68 -2.61 6.32
N LYS A 25 2.76 -2.50 5.37
CA LYS A 25 1.38 -2.09 5.58
C LYS A 25 0.49 -3.30 5.35
N THR A 26 -0.23 -3.71 6.38
CA THR A 26 -1.22 -4.79 6.26
C THR A 26 -2.49 -4.23 5.65
N VAL A 27 -3.00 -4.89 4.60
CA VAL A 27 -4.27 -4.56 3.99
C VAL A 27 -5.29 -5.59 4.45
N SER A 28 -6.44 -5.09 4.90
CA SER A 28 -7.60 -5.86 5.32
C SER A 28 -8.14 -6.71 4.18
N ALA A 29 -8.74 -7.85 4.50
CA ALA A 29 -9.55 -8.58 3.53
C ALA A 29 -10.78 -7.73 3.19
N LEU A 30 -10.83 -7.15 1.99
CA LEU A 30 -11.83 -6.16 1.54
C LEU A 30 -13.23 -6.79 1.32
N LYS A 31 -13.83 -7.31 2.38
CA LYS A 31 -15.16 -7.94 2.38
C LYS A 31 -16.23 -7.03 2.99
N ALA A 32 -17.49 -7.39 2.80
CA ALA A 32 -18.61 -6.67 3.41
C ALA A 32 -18.46 -6.61 4.94
N GLY A 33 -18.77 -5.45 5.53
CA GLY A 33 -18.61 -5.20 6.97
C GLY A 33 -17.19 -4.83 7.41
N THR A 34 -16.21 -4.82 6.50
CA THR A 34 -14.84 -4.38 6.81
C THR A 34 -14.80 -2.86 6.91
N THR A 35 -14.21 -2.35 7.99
CA THR A 35 -13.88 -0.93 8.13
C THR A 35 -12.51 -0.67 7.52
N LEU A 36 -12.44 0.26 6.57
CA LEU A 36 -11.21 0.59 5.86
C LEU A 36 -10.23 1.33 6.78
N THR A 37 -8.98 0.90 6.75
CA THR A 37 -7.85 1.58 7.40
C THR A 37 -7.13 2.49 6.42
N ASP A 38 -6.23 3.34 6.92
CA ASP A 38 -5.37 4.16 6.05
C ASP A 38 -4.50 3.30 5.11
N SER A 39 -4.10 2.11 5.57
CA SER A 39 -3.34 1.15 4.75
C SER A 39 -4.19 0.58 3.63
N ASP A 40 -5.48 0.37 3.87
CA ASP A 40 -6.43 -0.07 2.83
C ASP A 40 -6.58 1.02 1.76
N ILE A 41 -6.71 2.28 2.16
CA ILE A 41 -6.82 3.39 1.22
C ILE A 41 -5.55 3.55 0.38
N GLY A 42 -4.38 3.48 1.01
CA GLY A 42 -3.09 3.53 0.31
C GLY A 42 -2.89 2.37 -0.67
N PHE A 43 -3.43 1.18 -0.37
CA PHE A 43 -3.47 0.07 -1.31
C PHE A 43 -4.47 0.30 -2.45
N LEU A 44 -5.66 0.81 -2.14
CA LEU A 44 -6.72 1.04 -3.12
C LEU A 44 -6.33 2.10 -4.16
N SER A 45 -5.58 3.13 -3.78
CA SER A 45 -5.07 4.13 -4.74
C SER A 45 -4.11 3.51 -5.76
N MET A 46 -3.26 2.57 -5.34
CA MET A 46 -2.42 1.79 -6.23
C MET A 46 -3.27 0.91 -7.17
N VAL A 47 -4.29 0.21 -6.63
CA VAL A 47 -5.17 -0.68 -7.41
C VAL A 47 -5.89 0.05 -8.53
N SER A 48 -6.33 1.29 -8.31
CA SER A 48 -7.05 2.07 -9.32
C SER A 48 -6.17 2.93 -10.22
N ASN A 49 -4.84 2.95 -10.05
CA ASN A 49 -3.97 4.02 -10.56
C ASN A 49 -4.51 5.42 -10.18
N ALA A 50 -5.26 5.55 -9.08
CA ALA A 50 -5.80 6.83 -8.67
C ALA A 50 -4.72 7.67 -8.01
N SER A 51 -4.80 8.98 -8.24
CA SER A 51 -4.10 9.96 -7.42
C SER A 51 -4.48 9.76 -5.95
N LEU A 52 -3.47 9.66 -5.07
CA LEU A 52 -3.68 9.88 -3.63
C LEU A 52 -3.80 11.38 -3.43
N ASP A 53 -5.02 11.90 -3.47
CA ASP A 53 -5.24 13.29 -3.11
C ASP A 53 -5.27 13.40 -1.58
N ALA A 54 -4.11 13.74 -1.00
CA ALA A 54 -4.03 14.19 0.37
C ALA A 54 -4.59 15.62 0.45
N ASN A 55 -5.87 15.77 0.77
CA ASN A 55 -6.40 17.08 1.14
C ASN A 55 -5.66 17.59 2.37
N ARG A 56 -5.22 18.86 2.37
CA ARG A 56 -4.56 19.48 3.55
C ARG A 56 -5.49 19.37 4.77
N GLY A 57 -5.16 18.46 5.69
CA GLY A 57 -5.95 18.20 6.90
C GLY A 57 -7.09 17.18 6.75
N GLY A 58 -7.26 16.55 5.58
CA GLY A 58 -8.21 15.46 5.35
C GLY A 58 -7.56 14.08 5.44
N SER A 59 -8.33 13.06 5.84
CA SER A 59 -7.89 11.67 5.71
C SER A 59 -7.68 11.32 4.22
N PRO A 60 -6.68 10.49 3.88
CA PRO A 60 -6.47 10.07 2.50
C PRO A 60 -7.71 9.36 1.96
N GLU A 61 -7.99 9.55 0.68
CA GLU A 61 -9.11 8.95 -0.04
C GLU A 61 -8.62 8.30 -1.33
N ALA A 62 -9.27 7.22 -1.75
CA ALA A 62 -8.97 6.53 -3.00
C ALA A 62 -10.24 6.37 -3.82
N THR A 63 -10.19 6.73 -5.11
CA THR A 63 -11.31 6.52 -6.02
C THR A 63 -11.05 5.26 -6.87
N VAL A 64 -11.96 4.29 -6.79
CA VAL A 64 -11.88 3.02 -7.51
C VAL A 64 -13.19 2.80 -8.25
N GLY A 65 -13.13 2.66 -9.58
CA GLY A 65 -14.33 2.42 -10.40
C GLY A 65 -15.40 3.51 -10.28
N GLY A 66 -14.99 4.78 -10.07
CA GLY A 66 -15.90 5.92 -9.90
C GLY A 66 -16.50 6.07 -8.49
N THR A 67 -16.13 5.21 -7.54
CA THR A 67 -16.53 5.34 -6.12
C THR A 67 -15.34 5.76 -5.28
N THR A 68 -15.52 6.79 -4.44
CA THR A 68 -14.49 7.27 -3.50
C THR A 68 -14.62 6.56 -2.16
N TYR A 69 -13.48 6.07 -1.66
CA TYR A 69 -13.34 5.33 -0.41
C TYR A 69 -12.46 6.09 0.56
N LYS A 70 -12.84 6.11 1.84
CA LYS A 70 -12.11 6.83 2.90
C LYS A 70 -11.81 5.90 4.07
N ALA A 71 -10.74 6.20 4.81
CA ALA A 71 -10.47 5.51 6.06
C ALA A 71 -11.64 5.70 7.06
N GLY A 72 -11.93 4.67 7.85
CA GLY A 72 -13.08 4.63 8.75
C GLY A 72 -14.41 4.25 8.06
N GLN A 73 -14.46 4.16 6.73
CA GLN A 73 -15.67 3.73 6.02
C GLN A 73 -15.87 2.22 6.13
N THR A 74 -17.08 1.79 6.48
CA THR A 74 -17.46 0.37 6.45
C THR A 74 -17.98 -0.03 5.06
N LEU A 75 -17.45 -1.12 4.51
CA LEU A 75 -17.82 -1.62 3.19
C LEU A 75 -19.20 -2.28 3.18
N THR A 76 -20.06 -1.84 2.28
CA THR A 76 -21.27 -2.58 1.90
C THR A 76 -20.92 -3.81 1.06
N ALA A 77 -21.86 -4.75 0.90
CA ALA A 77 -21.67 -5.91 0.03
C ALA A 77 -21.41 -5.51 -1.44
N ALA A 78 -22.11 -4.48 -1.94
CA ALA A 78 -21.91 -3.96 -3.29
C ALA A 78 -20.50 -3.37 -3.46
N ASN A 79 -20.05 -2.56 -2.50
CA ASN A 79 -18.73 -1.94 -2.51
C ASN A 79 -17.61 -3.01 -2.45
N ALA A 80 -17.73 -3.97 -1.54
CA ALA A 80 -16.76 -5.06 -1.40
C ALA A 80 -16.64 -5.89 -2.70
N LYS A 81 -17.77 -6.17 -3.36
CA LYS A 81 -17.78 -6.87 -4.66
C LYS A 81 -17.07 -6.06 -5.75
N SER A 82 -17.33 -4.76 -5.82
CA SER A 82 -16.70 -3.85 -6.78
C SER A 82 -15.19 -3.76 -6.57
N LEU A 83 -14.75 -3.55 -5.32
CA LEU A 83 -13.32 -3.53 -4.95
C LEU A 83 -12.64 -4.86 -5.25
N SER A 84 -13.28 -5.98 -4.93
CA SER A 84 -12.74 -7.31 -5.25
C SER A 84 -12.52 -7.50 -6.75
N ALA A 85 -13.41 -6.99 -7.60
CA ALA A 85 -13.23 -7.04 -9.05
C ALA A 85 -12.06 -6.15 -9.52
N ALA A 86 -11.93 -4.94 -8.97
CA ALA A 86 -10.82 -4.04 -9.27
C ALA A 86 -9.47 -4.63 -8.85
N VAL A 87 -9.38 -5.20 -7.64
CA VAL A 87 -8.17 -5.86 -7.14
C VAL A 87 -7.79 -7.06 -8.00
N LYS A 88 -8.77 -7.89 -8.41
CA LYS A 88 -8.50 -9.01 -9.33
C LYS A 88 -7.98 -8.53 -10.68
N ALA A 89 -8.50 -7.42 -11.21
CA ALA A 89 -8.02 -6.84 -12.46
C ALA A 89 -6.58 -6.31 -12.31
N PHE A 90 -6.27 -5.67 -11.18
CA PHE A 90 -4.94 -5.22 -10.83
C PHE A 90 -3.95 -6.39 -10.69
N GLN A 91 -4.32 -7.44 -9.96
CA GLN A 91 -3.54 -8.69 -9.79
C GLN A 91 -3.15 -9.35 -11.11
N LYS A 92 -4.06 -9.38 -12.09
CA LYS A 92 -3.76 -9.94 -13.42
C LYS A 92 -2.65 -9.18 -14.14
N LYS A 93 -2.55 -7.87 -13.92
CA LYS A 93 -1.53 -7.01 -14.52
C LYS A 93 -0.24 -6.98 -13.69
N TYR A 94 -0.35 -7.09 -12.37
CA TYR A 94 0.75 -6.97 -11.43
C TYR A 94 1.02 -8.32 -10.76
N LYS A 95 1.94 -9.09 -11.35
CA LYS A 95 2.33 -10.41 -10.84
C LYS A 95 3.21 -10.26 -9.60
N ALA A 96 2.59 -10.23 -8.43
CA ALA A 96 3.29 -10.30 -7.15
C ALA A 96 3.59 -11.77 -6.79
N PRO A 97 4.67 -12.06 -6.02
CA PRO A 97 4.93 -13.39 -5.52
C PRO A 97 3.79 -13.82 -4.58
N GLU A 98 3.18 -14.95 -4.88
CA GLU A 98 2.08 -15.54 -4.10
C GLU A 98 2.66 -16.39 -2.97
N ALA A 99 2.14 -16.20 -1.76
CA ALA A 99 2.40 -17.09 -0.64
C ALA A 99 1.12 -17.32 0.17
N SER A 100 0.95 -18.53 0.70
CA SER A 100 -0.26 -18.95 1.39
C SER A 100 0.02 -19.31 2.85
N ARG A 101 -0.94 -19.02 3.73
CA ARG A 101 -0.95 -19.45 5.13
C ARG A 101 -2.39 -19.70 5.57
N ALA A 102 -2.69 -20.93 5.99
CA ALA A 102 -3.98 -21.31 6.60
C ALA A 102 -5.25 -20.93 5.80
N GLY A 103 -5.27 -21.22 4.49
CA GLY A 103 -6.43 -20.92 3.62
C GLY A 103 -6.61 -19.44 3.29
N LEU A 104 -5.59 -18.63 3.55
CA LEU A 104 -5.49 -17.25 3.08
C LEU A 104 -4.22 -17.13 2.24
N CYS A 105 -4.36 -16.54 1.06
CA CYS A 105 -3.25 -16.20 0.20
C CYS A 105 -2.94 -14.70 0.35
N TYR A 106 -1.69 -14.31 0.17
CA TYR A 106 -1.32 -12.91 0.14
C TYR A 106 -0.43 -12.58 -1.04
N TYR A 107 -0.56 -11.33 -1.51
CA TYR A 107 0.35 -10.72 -2.46
C TYR A 107 1.12 -9.57 -1.79
N TRP A 108 2.40 -9.45 -2.13
CA TRP A 108 3.24 -8.32 -1.77
C TRP A 108 3.29 -7.30 -2.91
N TYR A 109 2.90 -6.07 -2.62
CA TYR A 109 3.00 -4.97 -3.56
C TYR A 109 3.94 -3.90 -3.03
N TYR A 110 4.95 -3.57 -3.81
CA TYR A 110 5.83 -2.44 -3.54
C TYR A 110 5.27 -1.19 -4.20
N TYR A 111 5.04 -0.14 -3.43
CA TYR A 111 4.51 1.12 -3.93
C TYR A 111 5.17 2.31 -3.24
N CYS A 112 5.63 3.27 -4.03
CA CYS A 112 6.08 4.56 -3.54
C CYS A 112 4.98 5.60 -3.75
N ASP A 113 4.61 6.31 -2.70
CA ASP A 113 3.68 7.43 -2.80
C ASP A 113 4.33 8.62 -3.52
N GLY A 114 3.50 9.56 -3.96
CA GLY A 114 3.95 10.79 -4.62
C GLY A 114 4.79 11.72 -3.75
N TYR A 115 4.98 11.40 -2.46
CA TYR A 115 5.80 12.14 -1.50
C TYR A 115 7.16 11.49 -1.25
N GLY A 116 7.48 10.39 -1.96
CA GLY A 116 8.77 9.70 -1.88
C GLY A 116 8.86 8.64 -0.78
N TYR A 117 7.76 8.32 -0.10
CA TYR A 117 7.71 7.21 0.86
C TYR A 117 7.31 5.92 0.17
N CYS A 118 8.08 4.86 0.39
CA CYS A 118 7.82 3.55 -0.20
C CYS A 118 7.34 2.55 0.85
N TYR A 119 6.31 1.79 0.49
CA TYR A 119 5.62 0.85 1.35
C TYR A 119 5.53 -0.52 0.68
N TRP A 120 5.56 -1.55 1.51
CA TRP A 120 5.20 -2.90 1.12
C TRP A 120 3.79 -3.19 1.61
N TYR A 121 2.83 -3.29 0.70
CA TYR A 121 1.47 -3.68 1.02
C TYR A 121 1.34 -5.20 0.98
N LYS A 122 0.92 -5.78 2.10
CA LYS A 122 0.57 -7.19 2.21
C LYS A 122 -0.94 -7.35 2.12
N TYR A 123 -1.41 -7.74 0.94
CA TYR A 123 -2.83 -7.90 0.66
C TYR A 123 -3.28 -9.34 0.86
N TRP A 124 -4.14 -9.56 1.86
CA TRP A 124 -4.72 -10.87 2.14
C TRP A 124 -6.02 -11.09 1.36
N TYR A 125 -6.14 -12.23 0.71
CA TYR A 125 -7.36 -12.69 0.05
C TYR A 125 -7.64 -14.15 0.38
N TYR A 126 -8.91 -14.54 0.26
CA TYR A 126 -9.30 -15.94 0.32
C TYR A 126 -8.93 -16.61 -1.00
N CYS A 127 -8.03 -17.58 -0.89
CA CYS A 127 -7.91 -18.71 -1.79
C CYS A 127 -8.54 -19.92 -1.08
#